data_AF-A0A2N2Z0W2-F1
#
_entry.id   AF-A0A2N2Z0W2-F1
#
_cell.length_a   1.000
_cell.length_b   1.000
_cell.length_c   1.000
_cell.angle_alpha   90.00
_cell.angle_beta   90.00
_cell.angle_gamma   90.00
#
_symmetry.space_group_name_H-M   'P 1'
#
loop_
_entity.id
_entity.type
_entity.pdbx_description
1 polymer ?
#
loop_
_entity_poly.entity_id
_entity_poly.type
_entity_poly.pdbx_seq_one_letter_code
_entity_poly.pdbx_strand_id
1 'polypeptide(L)' 'MKTAIVYSHKAVKTTQAAKMIKKELGIDHIDDLDIESISPEKLKDFNLLILGVP' A
#
# COMPACT_ATOMS: atom_id res chain seq x y z
N MET A 1 1.63 -3.39 -14.77
CA MET A 1 2.05 -2.19 -14.02
C MET A 1 2.14 -2.59 -12.57
N LYS A 2 3.30 -2.44 -11.91
CA LYS A 2 3.45 -2.77 -10.49
C LYS A 2 2.95 -1.61 -9.64
N THR A 3 1.91 -1.86 -8.85
CA THR A 3 1.32 -0.88 -7.93
C THR A 3 1.55 -1.33 -6.50
N ALA A 4 1.91 -0.39 -5.63
CA ALA A 4 1.90 -0.64 -4.19
C ALA A 4 1.01 0.35 -3.47
N ILE A 5 0.39 -0.11 -2.39
CA ILE A 5 -0.18 0.72 -1.35
C ILE A 5 0.71 0.65 -0.11
N VAL A 6 1.14 1.81 0.38
CA VAL A 6 2.11 1.93 1.48
C VAL A 6 1.48 2.74 2.60
N TYR A 7 1.39 2.15 3.79
CA TYR A 7 0.80 2.77 4.98
C TYR A 7 1.31 2.09 6.25
N SER A 8 1.07 2.69 7.43
CA SER A 8 1.30 1.98 8.71
C SER A 8 0.18 0.99 8.97
N HIS A 9 0.52 -0.29 9.09
CA HIS A 9 -0.47 -1.35 9.37
C HIS A 9 -1.10 -1.22 10.77
N LYS A 10 -0.49 -0.43 11.66
CA LYS A 10 -1.02 -0.09 12.99
C LYS A 10 -2.17 0.92 12.94
N ALA A 11 -2.29 1.71 11.86
CA ALA A 11 -3.30 2.75 11.73
C ALA A 11 -4.65 2.17 11.28
N VAL A 12 -5.53 1.86 12.23
CA VAL A 12 -6.80 1.14 12.01
C VAL A 12 -7.63 1.67 10.85
N LYS A 13 -7.85 2.99 10.77
CA LYS A 13 -8.68 3.60 9.71
C LYS A 13 -7.98 3.57 8.35
N THR A 14 -6.68 3.81 8.32
CA THR A 14 -5.87 3.74 7.09
C THR A 14 -5.84 2.32 6.56
N THR A 15 -5.73 1.31 7.43
CA THR A 15 -5.85 -0.11 7.07
C THR A 15 -7.21 -0.44 6.47
N GLN A 16 -8.30 0.12 7.00
CA GLN A 16 -9.64 -0.07 6.42
C GLN A 16 -9.74 0.56 5.04
N ALA A 17 -9.26 1.79 4.87
CA ALA A 17 -9.23 2.47 3.58
C ALA A 17 -8.39 1.69 2.54
N ALA A 18 -7.21 1.22 2.92
CA ALA A 18 -6.35 0.42 2.06
C ALA A 18 -7.03 -0.88 1.61
N LYS A 19 -7.74 -1.57 2.51
CA LYS A 19 -8.52 -2.78 2.16
C LYS A 19 -9.65 -2.46 1.16
N MET A 20 -10.33 -1.33 1.32
CA MET A 20 -11.38 -0.90 0.37
C MET A 20 -10.78 -0.62 -1.02
N ILE A 21 -9.68 0.13 -1.08
CA ILE A 21 -8.96 0.44 -2.33
C ILE A 21 -8.54 -0.85 -3.05
N LYS A 22 -7.94 -1.81 -2.33
CA LYS A 22 -7.53 -3.09 -2.90
C LYS A 22 -8.70 -3.93 -3.41
N LYS A 23 -9.85 -3.88 -2.73
CA LYS A 23 -11.05 -4.60 -3.14
C LYS A 23 -11.62 -4.04 -4.45
N GLU A 24 -11.67 -2.71 -4.60
CA GLU A 24 -12.22 -2.05 -5.79
C GLU A 24 -11.29 -2.18 -7.02
N LEU A 25 -9.98 -2.18 -6.81
CA LEU A 25 -8.99 -2.27 -7.90
C LEU A 25 -8.64 -3.72 -8.31
N GLY A 26 -9.12 -4.72 -7.58
CA GLY A 26 -8.73 -6.12 -7.75
C GLY A 26 -7.42 -6.45 -7.03
N ILE A 27 -7.49 -7.38 -6.08
CA ILE A 27 -6.41 -7.68 -5.11
C ILE A 27 -5.12 -8.15 -5.78
N ASP A 28 -5.20 -8.75 -6.97
CA ASP A 28 -4.07 -9.36 -7.67
C ASP A 28 -3.07 -8.34 -8.27
N HIS A 29 -3.36 -7.04 -8.15
CA HIS A 29 -2.59 -5.99 -8.81
C HIS A 29 -1.92 -4.98 -7.85
N ILE A 30 -2.10 -5.13 -6.53
CA ILE A 30 -1.60 -4.14 -5.55
C ILE A 30 -0.85 -4.83 -4.42
N ASP A 31 0.44 -4.55 -4.32
CA ASP A 31 1.27 -4.96 -3.19
C ASP A 31 0.92 -4.12 -1.95
N ASP A 32 0.64 -4.79 -0.82
CA ASP A 32 0.35 -4.16 0.46
C ASP A 32 1.62 -4.09 1.31
N LEU A 33 2.15 -2.88 1.52
CA LEU A 33 3.45 -2.65 2.14
C LEU A 33 3.30 -1.85 3.43
N ASP A 34 3.86 -2.36 4.52
CA ASP A 34 3.93 -1.65 5.79
C ASP A 34 5.13 -0.69 5.80
N ILE A 35 4.86 0.59 6.00
CA ILE A 35 5.89 1.64 6.04
C ILE A 35 6.93 1.40 7.15
N GLU A 36 6.55 0.70 8.22
CA GLU A 36 7.43 0.44 9.36
C GLU A 36 8.46 -0.67 9.10
N SER A 37 8.23 -1.50 8.08
CA SER A 37 9.08 -2.66 7.75
C SER A 37 9.78 -2.57 6.39
N ILE A 38 9.31 -1.67 5.52
CA ILE A 38 9.84 -1.53 4.16
C ILE A 38 11.07 -0.63 4.10
N SER A 39 12.05 -1.01 3.26
CA SER A 39 13.15 -0.11 2.92
C SER A 39 12.76 0.83 1.76
N PRO A 40 13.18 2.10 1.77
CA PRO A 40 12.88 3.05 0.69
C PRO A 40 13.33 2.59 -0.70
N GLU A 41 14.38 1.77 -0.79
CA GLU A 41 14.91 1.23 -2.05
C GLU A 41 13.88 0.36 -2.76
N LYS A 42 13.10 -0.43 -2.02
CA LYS A 42 12.06 -1.31 -2.57
C LYS A 42 10.93 -0.53 -3.25
N LEU A 43 10.72 0.74 -2.89
CA LEU A 43 9.69 1.59 -3.49
C LEU A 43 9.98 1.91 -4.97
N LYS A 44 11.24 1.82 -5.40
CA LYS A 44 11.66 2.07 -6.78
C LYS A 44 11.19 0.98 -7.76
N ASP A 45 10.80 -0.18 -7.25
CA ASP A 45 10.31 -1.31 -8.07
C ASP A 45 8.87 -1.09 -8.58
N PHE A 46 8.18 -0.08 -8.07
CA PHE A 46 6.78 0.20 -8.35
C PHE A 46 6.62 1.37 -9.33
N ASN A 47 5.67 1.22 -10.26
CA ASN A 47 5.31 2.27 -11.21
C ASN A 47 4.29 3.25 -10.59
N LEU A 48 3.48 2.78 -9.66
CA LEU A 48 2.44 3.54 -8.98
C LEU A 48 2.53 3.28 -7.47
N LEU A 49 2.52 4.35 -6.69
CA LEU A 49 2.49 4.30 -5.23
C LEU A 49 1.23 5.00 -4.73
N ILE A 50 0.48 4.32 -3.87
CA ILE A 50 -0.64 4.87 -3.11
C ILE A 50 -0.16 5.02 -1.67
N LEU A 51 -0.10 6.25 -1.16
CA LEU A 51 0.41 6.52 0.19
C LEU A 51 -0.75 6.78 1.15
N GLY A 52 -0.79 6.03 2.26
CA GLY A 52 -1.74 6.21 3.35
C GLY A 52 -1.05 6.77 4.58
N VAL A 53 -1.42 7.99 4.98
CA VAL A 53 -0.98 8.64 6.21
C VAL A 53 -2.23 8.97 7.03
N PRO A 54 -2.31 8.58 8.32
CA PRO A 54 -3.46 8.89 9.17
C PRO A 54 -3.68 10.40 9.37
#